data_AF-A0A519R0P1-F1
#
_entry.id   AF-A0A519R0P1-F1
#
_cell.length_a   1.000
_cell.length_b   1.000
_cell.length_c   1.000
_cell.angle_alpha   90.00
_cell.angle_beta   90.00
_cell.angle_gamma   90.00
#
_symmetry.space_group_name_H-M   'P 1'
#
loop_
_entity.id
_entity.type
_entity.pdbx_description
1 polymer ?
#
loop_
_entity_poly.entity_id
_entity_poly.type
_entity_poly.pdbx_seq_one_letter_code
_entity_poly.pdbx_strand_id
1 'polypeptide(L)' 'NKTDVKAFQNYLQNLLATVSSEIKAGKSKDDILKITSIPNASEWQGEGIQRSLTAAYYELKGA' A
#
# COMPACT_ATOMS: atom_id res chain seq x y z
N ASN A 1 -11.33 15.12 12.47
CA ASN A 1 -9.93 15.52 12.68
C ASN A 1 -9.28 15.72 11.31
N LYS A 2 -8.84 16.94 10.94
CA LYS A 2 -8.32 17.23 9.59
C LYS A 2 -6.94 16.61 9.33
N THR A 3 -6.12 16.49 10.39
CA THR A 3 -4.77 15.92 10.32
C THR A 3 -4.83 14.43 9.98
N ASP A 4 -5.72 13.68 10.62
CA ASP A 4 -5.90 12.25 10.37
C ASP A 4 -6.33 11.97 8.92
N VAL A 5 -7.22 12.81 8.36
CA VAL A 5 -7.63 12.70 6.94
C VAL A 5 -6.43 12.94 6.02
N LYS A 6 -5.59 13.93 6.33
CA LYS A 6 -4.42 14.24 5.52
C LYS A 6 -3.38 13.12 5.59
N ALA A 7 -3.15 12.58 6.77
CA ALA A 7 -2.24 11.46 6.97
C ALA A 7 -2.75 10.20 6.24
N PHE A 8 -4.05 9.92 6.30
CA PHE A 8 -4.62 8.77 5.60
C PHE A 8 -4.57 8.94 4.07
N GLN A 9 -4.79 10.16 3.56
CA GLN A 9 -4.57 10.46 2.15
C GLN A 9 -3.11 10.18 1.73
N ASN A 10 -2.14 10.63 2.54
CA ASN A 10 -0.73 10.37 2.30
C ASN A 10 -0.42 8.86 2.32
N TYR A 11 -1.00 8.12 3.25
CA TYR A 11 -0.89 6.66 3.27
C TYR A 11 -1.39 5.99 1.99
N LEU A 12 -2.60 6.33 1.53
CA LEU A 12 -3.16 5.75 0.31
C LEU A 12 -2.32 6.08 -0.93
N GLN A 13 -1.80 7.31 -1.02
CA GLN A 13 -0.90 7.72 -2.11
C GLN A 13 0.39 6.90 -2.12
N ASN A 14 1.06 6.76 -0.97
CA ASN A 14 2.29 5.98 -0.90
C ASN A 14 2.03 4.49 -1.08
N LEU A 15 0.93 3.95 -0.56
CA LEU A 15 0.52 2.55 -0.75
C LEU A 15 0.38 2.20 -2.24
N LEU A 16 -0.38 3.00 -2.99
CA LEU A 16 -0.57 2.78 -4.43
C LEU A 16 0.74 2.92 -5.19
N ALA A 17 1.58 3.90 -4.84
CA ALA A 17 2.90 4.08 -5.45
C ALA A 17 3.82 2.88 -5.20
N THR A 18 3.87 2.37 -3.96
CA THR A 18 4.63 1.19 -3.59
C THR A 18 4.15 -0.03 -4.38
N VAL A 19 2.85 -0.35 -4.33
CA VAL A 19 2.31 -1.53 -5.01
C VAL A 19 2.49 -1.42 -6.53
N SER A 20 2.27 -0.25 -7.13
CA SER A 20 2.49 -0.02 -8.57
C SER A 20 3.96 -0.25 -8.96
N SER A 21 4.90 0.22 -8.16
CA SER A 21 6.34 0.02 -8.37
C SER A 21 6.72 -1.46 -8.33
N GLU A 22 6.21 -2.18 -7.33
CA GLU A 22 6.49 -3.61 -7.15
C GLU A 22 5.89 -4.45 -8.29
N ILE A 23 4.68 -4.12 -8.75
CA ILE A 23 4.08 -4.73 -9.95
C ILE A 23 4.94 -4.49 -11.19
N LYS A 24 5.42 -3.25 -11.40
CA LYS A 24 6.29 -2.89 -12.53
C LYS A 24 7.64 -3.59 -12.45
N ALA A 25 8.14 -3.86 -11.25
CA ALA A 25 9.34 -4.65 -11.00
C ALA A 25 9.12 -6.16 -11.21
N GLY A 26 7.91 -6.60 -11.59
CA GLY A 26 7.61 -8.01 -11.86
C GLY A 26 7.45 -8.88 -10.62
N LYS A 27 7.30 -8.27 -9.44
CA LYS A 27 7.10 -9.03 -8.19
C LYS A 27 5.72 -9.68 -8.15
N SER A 28 5.66 -10.84 -7.51
CA SER A 28 4.41 -11.57 -7.32
C SER A 28 3.52 -10.88 -6.28
N LYS A 29 2.22 -11.21 -6.29
CA LYS A 29 1.29 -10.76 -5.24
C LYS A 29 1.79 -11.17 -3.85
N ASP A 30 2.27 -12.40 -3.70
CA ASP A 30 2.74 -12.92 -2.40
C ASP A 30 3.97 -12.16 -1.90
N ASP A 31 4.84 -11.67 -2.79
CA ASP A 31 5.97 -10.84 -2.40
C ASP A 31 5.52 -9.44 -1.96
N ILE A 32 4.54 -8.86 -2.65
CA ILE A 32 3.94 -7.57 -2.27
C ILE A 32 3.26 -7.66 -0.90
N LEU A 33 2.58 -8.77 -0.60
CA LEU A 33 1.91 -8.98 0.69
C LEU A 33 2.85 -9.18 1.88
N LYS A 34 4.15 -9.38 1.65
CA LYS A 34 5.17 -9.41 2.71
C LYS A 34 5.59 -8.01 3.17
N ILE A 35 5.17 -6.95 2.48
CA ILE A 35 5.47 -5.57 2.89
C ILE A 35 4.79 -5.28 4.24
N THR A 36 5.60 -4.92 5.24
CA THR A 36 5.12 -4.64 6.61
C THR A 36 4.99 -3.14 6.90
N SER A 37 5.54 -2.28 6.04
CA SER A 37 5.49 -0.82 6.19
C SER A 37 5.53 -0.13 4.83
N ILE A 38 4.79 0.99 4.70
CA ILE A 38 4.84 1.86 3.53
C ILE A 38 5.83 3.01 3.78
N PRO A 39 6.80 3.24 2.87
CA PRO A 39 7.67 4.41 2.95
C PRO A 39 6.87 5.71 3.06
N ASN A 40 7.32 6.64 3.91
CA ASN A 40 6.64 7.94 4.15
C ASN A 40 5.22 7.86 4.72
N ALA A 41 4.77 6.68 5.19
CA ALA A 41 3.47 6.49 5.82
C ALA A 41 3.53 5.42 6.94
N SER A 42 4.48 5.59 7.86
CA SER A 42 4.74 4.67 8.98
C SER A 42 3.65 4.61 10.04
N GLU A 43 2.67 5.53 10.00
CA GLU A 43 1.51 5.55 10.90
C GLU A 43 0.62 4.31 10.76
N TRP A 44 0.65 3.63 9.61
CA TRP A 44 -0.06 2.38 9.36
C TRP A 44 0.93 1.28 8.95
N GLN A 45 1.38 0.53 9.95
CA GLN A 45 2.35 -0.55 9.82
C GLN A 45 1.87 -1.83 10.54
N GLY A 46 2.49 -2.96 10.24
CA GLY A 46 2.23 -4.23 10.93
C GLY A 46 1.00 -4.99 10.42
N GLU A 47 0.43 -5.85 11.27
CA GLU A 47 -0.68 -6.72 10.93
C GLU A 47 -1.94 -5.90 10.58
N GLY A 48 -2.38 -5.98 9.32
CA GLY A 48 -3.53 -5.22 8.81
C GLY A 48 -3.25 -4.52 7.47
N ILE A 49 -2.00 -4.15 7.21
CA ILE A 49 -1.59 -3.55 5.93
C ILE A 49 -1.82 -4.49 4.74
N GLN A 50 -1.79 -5.81 4.95
CA GLN A 50 -2.03 -6.83 3.94
C GLN A 50 -3.39 -6.69 3.26
N ARG A 51 -4.42 -6.20 3.98
CA ARG A 51 -5.74 -5.93 3.39
C ARG A 51 -5.65 -4.80 2.37
N SER A 52 -4.98 -3.71 2.74
CA SER A 52 -4.76 -2.56 1.87
C SER A 52 -3.86 -2.90 0.68
N LEU A 53 -2.80 -3.68 0.90
CA LEU A 53 -1.92 -4.18 -0.16
C LEU A 53 -2.67 -5.07 -1.16
N THR A 54 -3.52 -5.97 -0.65
CA THR A 54 -4.37 -6.82 -1.49
C THR A 54 -5.32 -5.99 -2.34
N ALA A 55 -6.02 -5.02 -1.73
CA ALA A 55 -6.95 -4.14 -2.44
C ALA A 55 -6.23 -3.32 -3.53
N ALA A 56 -5.11 -2.69 -3.18
CA ALA A 56 -4.31 -1.91 -4.11
C ALA A 56 -3.78 -2.75 -5.28
N TYR A 57 -3.36 -3.99 -5.02
CA TYR A 57 -2.89 -4.90 -6.07
C TYR A 57 -3.99 -5.19 -7.10
N TYR A 58 -5.20 -5.51 -6.64
CA TYR A 58 -6.33 -5.80 -7.52
C TYR A 58 -6.78 -4.56 -8.30
N GLU A 59 -6.89 -3.41 -7.63
CA GLU A 59 -7.21 -2.14 -8.28
C GLU A 59 -6.25 -1.82 -9.45
N LEU A 60 -4.94 -1.97 -9.22
CA LEU A 60 -3.91 -1.63 -10.19
C LEU A 60 -3.73 -2.64 -11.33
N LYS A 61 -4.14 -3.89 -11.13
CA LYS A 61 -4.14 -4.91 -12.20
C LYS A 61 -5.39 -4.86 -13.07
N GLY A 62 -6.35 -4.00 -12.72
CA GLY A 62 -7.70 -4.02 -13.27
C GLY A 62 -8.53 -5.04 -12.49
N ALA A 63 -9.51 -4.54 -11.74
CA ALA A 63 -10.57 -5.36 -11.18
C ALA A 63 -11.32 -6.13 -12.29
#